data_AF-A0A5B0SHJ3-F1
#
_entry.id   AF-A0A5B0SHJ3-F1
#
_cell.length_a   1.000
_cell.length_b   1.000
_cell.length_c   1.000
_cell.angle_alpha   90.00
_cell.angle_beta   90.00
_cell.angle_gamma   90.00
#
_symmetry.space_group_name_H-M   'P 1'
#
loop_
_entity.id
_entity.type
_entity.pdbx_description
1 polymer ?
#
loop_
_entity_poly.entity_id
_entity_poly.type
_entity_poly.pdbx_seq_one_letter_code
_entity_poly.pdbx_strand_id
1 'polypeptide(L)'
;MVTVFPVPEDKALIHYPARFVDPALAFAFGWNYWYSFAITLTTEITAAGIMSTQLINQNCMGLWISAVLVSATAINFFRRRWFGEVEFIFAAIKLLTMVASIVFGIIFLLGGRPDHDRIGFRYWISPGPFNQFNEIPGFVGRFLAFWSVLSQAAFTHQGTEIVALAALETENPRKSIPIAIKTVLYRILIFYLGGMTVVGLLVPYTSSSLGTGARSGALSPFVIAFNSVHIPTLSMGVSIIAVMIISVFPVVNSHIYAGSKILHGLSSDDLAPLLFSRAPKWFSRYTSNGDQVAGIAITAVFGLLAYTSVAVGISQADTVYERFSKMSSISVLMTWWSILLTYIQFYHGVSRKVGIDRGMFAYQAPFQPWLSYFGFSMTTLIIIFNGFEVFLSHNWSTSKFISAYISLLIFPLGFIWSKISRKTSFVKLDQMKLEEGRSELNPPDVMEGENDVNSVGKFHKFLHWVRKWYMSGWLKTGSNSSNELNQSQKITALP
;
A
#
# COMPACT_ATOMS: atom_id res chain seq x y z
N MET A 1 -2.48 -2.93 -19.42
CA MET A 1 -2.82 -1.53 -19.79
C MET A 1 -1.58 -0.68 -19.81
N VAL A 2 -0.93 -0.43 -18.68
CA VAL A 2 0.23 0.49 -18.60
C VAL A 2 1.40 0.12 -19.51
N THR A 3 1.71 -1.17 -19.62
CA THR A 3 2.77 -1.66 -20.53
C THR A 3 2.42 -1.57 -22.01
N VAL A 4 1.12 -1.55 -22.34
CA VAL A 4 0.60 -1.53 -23.72
C VAL A 4 0.39 -0.10 -24.20
N PHE A 5 -0.05 0.77 -23.31
CA PHE A 5 -0.29 2.19 -23.56
C PHE A 5 0.54 2.99 -22.56
N PRO A 6 1.87 3.07 -22.75
CA PRO A 6 2.72 3.89 -21.90
C PRO A 6 2.25 5.34 -22.00
N VAL A 7 2.15 5.98 -20.85
CA VAL A 7 1.80 7.40 -20.76
C VAL A 7 3.07 8.14 -20.33
N PRO A 8 3.37 9.31 -20.89
CA PRO A 8 4.50 10.14 -20.45
C PRO A 8 4.54 10.35 -18.93
N GLU A 9 5.74 10.45 -18.35
CA GLU A 9 5.96 10.61 -16.89
C GLU A 9 5.23 11.81 -16.27
N ASP A 10 5.01 12.86 -17.06
CA ASP A 10 4.31 14.08 -16.69
C ASP A 10 2.78 13.91 -16.55
N LYS A 11 2.25 12.76 -16.99
CA LYS A 11 0.84 12.38 -16.91
C LYS A 11 0.62 11.25 -15.92
N ALA A 12 -0.39 11.40 -15.08
CA ALA A 12 -0.75 10.44 -14.05
C ALA A 12 -1.58 9.27 -14.60
N LEU A 13 -1.80 8.24 -13.77
CA LEU A 13 -2.73 7.13 -14.03
C LEU A 13 -4.17 7.59 -14.37
N ILE A 14 -4.48 8.86 -14.12
CA ILE A 14 -5.73 9.55 -14.46
C ILE A 14 -6.04 9.50 -15.96
N HIS A 15 -5.02 9.35 -16.81
CA HIS A 15 -5.19 9.27 -18.25
C HIS A 15 -6.00 8.03 -18.70
N TYR A 16 -5.93 6.90 -17.97
CA TYR A 16 -6.62 5.67 -18.39
C TYR A 16 -8.15 5.75 -18.27
N PRO A 17 -8.74 6.19 -17.14
CA PRO A 17 -10.18 6.43 -17.10
C PRO A 17 -10.67 7.43 -18.15
N ALA A 18 -9.88 8.46 -18.47
CA ALA A 18 -10.24 9.47 -19.47
C ALA A 18 -10.31 8.85 -20.87
N ARG A 19 -9.35 7.98 -21.17
CA ARG A 19 -9.19 7.33 -22.47
C ARG A 19 -10.21 6.21 -22.72
N PHE A 20 -10.55 5.44 -21.68
CA PHE A 20 -11.31 4.20 -21.84
C PHE A 20 -12.73 4.23 -21.28
N VAL A 21 -13.10 5.22 -20.47
CA VAL A 21 -14.43 5.29 -19.85
C VAL A 21 -15.10 6.64 -20.09
N ASP A 22 -14.61 7.69 -19.44
CA ASP A 22 -15.19 9.03 -19.49
C ASP A 22 -14.19 10.05 -18.89
N PRO A 23 -13.91 11.18 -19.54
CA PRO A 23 -13.11 12.25 -18.94
C PRO A 23 -13.66 12.80 -17.61
N ALA A 24 -14.98 12.75 -17.37
CA ALA A 24 -15.57 13.10 -16.08
C ALA A 24 -15.22 12.09 -14.98
N LEU A 25 -15.13 10.80 -15.32
CA LEU A 25 -14.66 9.78 -14.39
C LEU A 25 -13.19 9.99 -14.05
N ALA A 26 -12.37 10.36 -15.03
CA ALA A 26 -10.97 10.69 -14.81
C ALA A 26 -10.78 11.85 -13.83
N PHE A 27 -11.59 12.90 -13.98
CA PHE A 27 -11.60 14.02 -13.04
C PHE A 27 -11.90 13.55 -11.61
N ALA A 28 -13.02 12.85 -11.40
CA ALA A 28 -13.42 12.37 -10.08
C ALA A 28 -12.39 11.40 -9.48
N PHE A 29 -11.90 10.47 -10.30
CA PHE A 29 -10.84 9.54 -9.94
C PHE A 29 -9.57 10.25 -9.50
N GLY A 30 -9.07 11.21 -10.28
CA GLY A 30 -7.80 11.88 -9.97
C GLY A 30 -7.84 12.67 -8.67
N TRP A 31 -8.91 13.44 -8.43
CA TRP A 31 -9.09 14.18 -7.17
C TRP A 31 -9.26 13.26 -5.97
N ASN A 32 -10.06 12.20 -6.12
CA ASN A 32 -10.21 11.19 -5.08
C ASN A 32 -8.91 10.42 -4.81
N TYR A 33 -8.12 10.15 -5.85
CA TYR A 33 -6.87 9.41 -5.72
C TYR A 33 -5.82 10.26 -5.00
N TRP A 34 -5.69 11.54 -5.33
CA TRP A 34 -4.88 12.47 -4.54
C TRP A 34 -5.37 12.58 -3.10
N TYR A 35 -6.67 12.79 -2.89
CA TYR A 35 -7.27 12.88 -1.56
C TYR A 35 -7.02 11.62 -0.73
N SER A 36 -7.05 10.43 -1.35
CA SER A 36 -6.73 9.18 -0.68
C SER A 36 -5.30 9.17 -0.16
N PHE A 37 -4.33 9.69 -0.92
CA PHE A 37 -2.95 9.78 -0.44
C PHE A 37 -2.79 10.80 0.68
N ALA A 38 -3.48 11.95 0.58
CA ALA A 38 -3.43 13.01 1.58
C ALA A 38 -4.01 12.57 2.93
N ILE A 39 -5.16 11.89 2.95
CA ILE A 39 -5.77 11.40 4.20
C ILE A 39 -5.04 10.19 4.77
N THR A 40 -4.51 9.29 3.94
CA THR A 40 -3.67 8.19 4.44
C THR A 40 -2.40 8.72 5.08
N LEU A 41 -1.78 9.73 4.48
CA LEU A 41 -0.64 10.42 5.08
C LEU A 41 -1.01 10.95 6.48
N THR A 42 -2.14 11.63 6.63
CA THR A 42 -2.62 12.08 7.95
C THR A 42 -2.80 10.91 8.91
N THR A 43 -3.43 9.84 8.45
CA THR A 43 -3.73 8.63 9.24
C THR A 43 -2.47 7.98 9.79
N GLU A 44 -1.45 7.81 8.94
CA GLU A 44 -0.17 7.18 9.28
C GLU A 44 0.65 8.05 10.25
N ILE A 45 0.66 9.37 10.06
CA ILE A 45 1.34 10.30 10.99
C ILE A 45 0.64 10.29 12.36
N THR A 46 -0.69 10.28 12.39
CA THR A 46 -1.46 10.13 13.64
C THR A 46 -1.09 8.81 14.33
N ALA A 47 -0.97 7.71 13.58
CA ALA A 47 -0.57 6.42 14.13
C ALA A 47 0.83 6.45 14.75
N ALA A 48 1.82 7.04 14.08
CA ALA A 48 3.16 7.23 14.63
C ALA A 48 3.12 8.06 15.93
N GLY A 49 2.32 9.13 15.96
CA GLY A 49 2.11 9.93 17.16
C GLY A 49 1.55 9.11 18.32
N ILE A 50 0.50 8.31 18.08
CA ILE A 50 -0.11 7.47 19.11
C ILE A 50 0.88 6.40 19.60
N MET A 51 1.53 5.66 18.70
CA MET A 51 2.52 4.63 19.05
C MET A 51 3.69 5.20 19.86
N SER A 52 4.08 6.45 19.63
CA SER A 52 5.17 7.09 20.37
C SER A 52 4.91 7.22 21.88
N THR A 53 3.63 7.32 22.28
CA THR A 53 3.24 7.39 23.70
C THR A 53 3.57 6.12 24.47
N GLN A 54 3.87 5.02 23.76
CA GLN A 54 4.22 3.72 24.32
C GLN A 54 5.75 3.51 24.52
N LEU A 55 6.60 4.36 23.92
CA LEU A 55 8.07 4.21 23.98
C LEU A 55 8.73 5.08 25.04
N ILE A 56 8.31 6.34 25.16
CA ILE A 56 8.92 7.37 26.03
C ILE A 56 7.76 8.24 26.56
N ASN A 57 7.97 8.92 27.71
CA ASN A 57 7.10 9.95 28.33
C ASN A 57 5.87 10.37 27.50
N GLN A 58 4.68 10.19 28.08
CA GLN A 58 3.36 10.37 27.44
C GLN A 58 3.15 11.70 26.69
N ASN A 59 3.96 12.74 26.95
CA ASN A 59 3.84 14.08 26.37
C ASN A 59 4.53 14.32 25.02
N CYS A 60 5.11 13.31 24.36
CA CYS A 60 5.88 13.52 23.13
C CYS A 60 5.12 13.34 21.79
N MET A 61 3.80 13.09 21.80
CA MET A 61 3.02 12.81 20.59
C MET A 61 3.21 13.87 19.49
N GLY A 62 3.11 15.16 19.82
CA GLY A 62 3.27 16.25 18.85
C GLY A 62 4.68 16.34 18.27
N LEU A 63 5.71 15.96 19.04
CA LEU A 63 7.10 15.96 18.58
C LEU A 63 7.34 14.89 17.53
N TRP A 64 6.75 13.69 17.70
CA TRP A 64 6.84 12.63 16.69
C TRP A 64 6.05 12.96 15.43
N ILE A 65 4.88 13.58 15.56
CA ILE A 65 4.11 14.10 14.43
C ILE A 65 4.95 15.14 13.65
N SER A 66 5.55 16.11 14.34
CA SER A 66 6.47 17.08 13.75
C SER A 66 7.64 16.39 13.04
N ALA A 67 8.30 15.47 13.73
CA ALA A 67 9.51 14.82 13.25
C ALA A 67 9.22 14.08 11.94
N VAL A 68 8.19 13.22 11.91
CA VAL A 68 7.82 12.45 10.71
C VAL A 68 7.41 13.38 9.57
N LEU A 69 6.54 14.35 9.83
CA LEU A 69 6.03 15.24 8.77
C LEU A 69 7.13 16.11 8.16
N VAL A 70 7.93 16.78 9.01
CA VAL A 70 8.98 17.70 8.56
C VAL A 70 10.09 16.94 7.84
N SER A 71 10.55 15.81 8.40
CA SER A 71 11.63 15.04 7.78
C SER A 71 11.18 14.40 6.46
N ALA A 72 9.95 13.88 6.36
CA ALA A 72 9.46 13.28 5.11
C ALA A 72 9.26 14.35 4.02
N THR A 73 8.72 15.50 4.42
CA THR A 73 8.57 16.65 3.51
C THR A 73 9.93 17.17 3.04
N ALA A 74 10.91 17.26 3.94
CA ALA A 74 12.27 17.70 3.60
C ALA A 74 12.94 16.75 2.60
N ILE A 75 12.84 15.43 2.78
CA ILE A 75 13.40 14.45 1.83
C ILE A 75 12.79 14.61 0.43
N ASN A 76 11.48 14.90 0.34
CA ASN A 76 10.83 15.15 -0.96
C ASN A 76 11.31 16.43 -1.65
N PHE A 77 11.87 17.39 -0.91
CA PHE A 77 12.53 18.58 -1.48
C PHE A 77 14.00 18.35 -1.84
N PHE A 78 14.63 17.30 -1.33
CA PHE A 78 16.02 16.96 -1.62
C PHE A 78 16.12 16.00 -2.82
N ARG A 79 17.29 15.99 -3.44
CA ARG A 79 17.58 15.33 -4.73
C ARG A 79 17.13 13.85 -4.74
N ARG A 80 16.28 13.49 -5.72
CA ARG A 80 15.65 12.16 -5.98
C ARG A 80 16.50 10.91 -5.75
N ARG A 81 17.84 11.00 -5.80
CA ARG A 81 18.75 9.89 -5.53
C ARG A 81 18.68 9.37 -4.08
N TRP A 82 18.52 10.28 -3.11
CA TRP A 82 18.46 9.89 -1.69
C TRP A 82 17.18 9.17 -1.32
N PHE A 83 16.08 9.48 -2.02
CA PHE A 83 14.78 8.87 -1.82
C PHE A 83 14.86 7.33 -1.94
N GLY A 84 15.43 6.83 -3.04
CA GLY A 84 15.52 5.39 -3.29
C GLY A 84 16.42 4.64 -2.32
N GLU A 85 17.54 5.24 -1.89
CA GLU A 85 18.45 4.61 -0.92
C GLU A 85 17.81 4.51 0.48
N VAL A 86 17.13 5.55 0.92
CA VAL A 86 16.44 5.59 2.22
C VAL A 86 15.25 4.63 2.25
N GLU A 87 14.45 4.61 1.19
CA GLU A 87 13.30 3.70 1.08
C GLU A 87 13.74 2.23 1.09
N PHE A 88 14.85 1.90 0.43
CA PHE A 88 15.42 0.55 0.45
C PHE A 88 15.81 0.09 1.86
N ILE A 89 16.49 0.93 2.64
CA ILE A 89 16.91 0.61 4.01
C ILE A 89 15.69 0.35 4.90
N PHE A 90 14.69 1.24 4.85
CA PHE A 90 13.49 1.06 5.66
C PHE A 90 12.65 -0.14 5.22
N ALA A 91 12.57 -0.43 3.92
CA ALA A 91 11.91 -1.62 3.40
C ALA A 91 12.57 -2.91 3.91
N ALA A 92 13.91 -2.95 3.96
CA ALA A 92 14.65 -4.09 4.48
C ALA A 92 14.41 -4.33 5.98
N ILE A 93 14.43 -3.27 6.80
CA ILE A 93 14.13 -3.35 8.24
C ILE A 93 12.71 -3.84 8.47
N LYS A 94 11.72 -3.25 7.77
CA LYS A 94 10.30 -3.64 7.86
C LYS A 94 10.11 -5.12 7.53
N LEU A 95 10.71 -5.58 6.43
CA LEU A 95 10.61 -6.97 6.00
C LEU A 95 11.22 -7.93 7.04
N LEU A 96 12.41 -7.60 7.56
CA LEU A 96 13.08 -8.40 8.58
C LEU A 96 12.22 -8.52 9.85
N THR A 97 11.63 -7.42 10.31
CA THR A 97 10.77 -7.42 11.50
C THR A 97 9.47 -8.21 11.27
N MET A 98 8.88 -8.15 10.08
CA MET A 98 7.71 -8.99 9.74
C MET A 98 8.07 -10.49 9.76
N VAL A 99 9.18 -10.88 9.12
CA VAL A 99 9.66 -12.27 9.12
C VAL A 99 9.94 -12.74 10.54
N ALA A 100 10.70 -11.95 11.32
CA ALA A 100 11.03 -12.28 12.70
C ALA A 100 9.77 -12.47 13.54
N SER A 101 8.80 -11.54 13.44
CA SER A 101 7.54 -11.62 14.20
C SER A 101 6.75 -12.89 13.87
N ILE A 102 6.69 -13.27 12.60
CA ILE A 102 6.03 -14.51 12.17
C ILE A 102 6.76 -15.75 12.72
N VAL A 103 8.08 -15.80 12.58
CA VAL A 103 8.89 -16.94 13.06
C VAL A 103 8.80 -17.09 14.58
N PHE A 104 9.01 -16.01 15.34
CA PHE A 104 8.85 -16.03 16.79
C PHE A 104 7.42 -16.37 17.21
N GLY A 105 6.43 -15.88 16.46
CA GLY A 105 5.04 -16.26 16.67
C GLY A 105 4.80 -17.76 16.52
N ILE A 106 5.34 -18.40 15.48
CA ILE A 106 5.26 -19.85 15.29
C ILE A 106 5.98 -20.61 16.41
N ILE A 107 7.17 -20.16 16.81
CA ILE A 107 7.91 -20.75 17.95
C ILE A 107 7.04 -20.72 19.22
N PHE A 108 6.37 -19.61 19.49
CA PHE A 108 5.48 -19.47 20.65
C PHE A 108 4.24 -20.37 20.56
N LEU A 109 3.66 -20.52 19.36
CA LEU A 109 2.54 -21.44 19.14
C LEU A 109 2.90 -22.90 19.42
N LEU A 110 4.18 -23.26 19.21
CA LEU A 110 4.70 -24.62 19.41
C LEU A 110 5.21 -24.88 20.84
N GLY A 111 5.12 -23.91 21.76
CA GLY A 111 5.58 -24.07 23.15
C GLY A 111 7.01 -23.63 23.42
N GLY A 112 7.63 -22.87 22.50
CA GLY A 112 8.95 -22.27 22.69
C GLY A 112 8.97 -21.05 23.63
N ARG A 113 7.96 -20.90 24.48
CA ARG A 113 7.89 -19.88 25.53
C ARG A 113 8.59 -20.39 26.81
N PRO A 114 9.07 -19.51 27.71
CA PRO A 114 9.69 -19.88 28.98
C PRO A 114 8.79 -20.69 29.93
N ASP A 115 7.47 -20.51 29.83
CA ASP A 115 6.46 -21.29 30.55
C ASP A 115 6.25 -22.69 29.92
N HIS A 116 6.89 -22.97 28.77
CA HIS A 116 6.72 -24.15 27.95
C HIS A 116 5.26 -24.46 27.57
N ASP A 117 4.38 -23.45 27.64
CA ASP A 117 2.97 -23.63 27.33
C ASP A 117 2.74 -23.62 25.81
N ARG A 118 2.17 -24.72 25.30
CA ARG A 118 1.81 -24.83 23.89
C ARG A 118 0.41 -24.26 23.67
N ILE A 119 0.35 -23.07 23.07
CA ILE A 119 -0.93 -22.46 22.66
C ILE A 119 -1.59 -23.29 21.55
N GLY A 120 -0.86 -23.60 20.47
CA GLY A 120 -1.43 -24.27 19.30
C GLY A 120 -2.70 -23.57 18.78
N PHE A 121 -3.80 -24.30 18.69
CA PHE A 121 -5.10 -23.79 18.25
C PHE A 121 -6.05 -23.39 19.40
N ARG A 122 -5.54 -23.31 20.64
CA ARG A 122 -6.37 -23.10 21.85
C ARG A 122 -7.37 -21.95 21.70
N TYR A 123 -6.93 -20.77 21.25
CA TYR A 123 -7.79 -19.60 21.11
C TYR A 123 -8.76 -19.65 19.92
N TRP A 124 -8.46 -20.45 18.89
CA TRP A 124 -9.38 -20.71 17.79
C TRP A 124 -10.42 -21.78 18.12
N ILE A 125 -10.18 -22.62 19.13
CA ILE A 125 -11.17 -23.56 19.66
C ILE A 125 -12.04 -22.87 20.70
N SER A 126 -11.43 -22.12 21.63
CA SER A 126 -12.12 -21.35 22.67
C SER A 126 -11.35 -20.06 22.97
N PRO A 127 -11.91 -18.86 22.74
CA PRO A 127 -13.33 -18.55 22.47
C PRO A 127 -13.82 -18.77 21.03
N GLY A 128 -12.92 -19.04 20.08
CA GLY A 128 -13.25 -19.19 18.67
C GLY A 128 -12.58 -18.12 17.80
N PRO A 129 -12.60 -18.27 16.46
CA PRO A 129 -11.87 -17.37 15.57
C PRO A 129 -12.63 -16.08 15.22
N PHE A 130 -13.94 -16.02 15.48
CA PHE A 130 -14.80 -14.87 15.12
C PHE A 130 -15.42 -14.23 16.35
N ASN A 131 -15.27 -12.90 16.44
CA ASN A 131 -15.97 -12.07 17.40
C ASN A 131 -17.46 -11.95 17.05
N GLN A 132 -18.30 -11.63 18.04
CA GLN A 132 -19.70 -11.22 17.84
C GLN A 132 -19.77 -9.70 17.76
N PHE A 133 -20.23 -9.17 16.62
CA PHE A 133 -20.33 -7.72 16.43
C PHE A 133 -21.41 -7.12 17.34
N ASN A 134 -21.07 -6.09 18.13
CA ASN A 134 -21.98 -5.42 19.06
C ASN A 134 -22.81 -6.40 19.92
N GLU A 135 -22.20 -7.49 20.36
CA GLU A 135 -22.84 -8.52 21.20
C GLU A 135 -24.06 -9.21 20.53
N ILE A 136 -24.25 -9.03 19.22
CA ILE A 136 -25.29 -9.73 18.45
C ILE A 136 -24.90 -11.21 18.39
N PRO A 137 -25.72 -12.14 18.92
CA PRO A 137 -25.34 -13.54 18.96
C PRO A 137 -25.49 -14.25 17.61
N GLY A 138 -24.86 -15.41 17.50
CA GLY A 138 -25.07 -16.35 16.38
C GLY A 138 -24.27 -16.04 15.12
N PHE A 139 -24.79 -16.51 13.97
CA PHE A 139 -24.14 -16.36 12.66
C PHE A 139 -24.13 -14.88 12.19
N VAL A 140 -25.21 -14.15 12.47
CA VAL A 140 -25.36 -12.75 12.04
C VAL A 140 -24.29 -11.85 12.67
N GLY A 141 -24.07 -11.97 13.98
CA GLY A 141 -23.03 -11.18 14.67
C GLY A 141 -21.61 -11.46 14.14
N ARG A 142 -21.29 -12.73 13.85
CA ARG A 142 -20.01 -13.12 13.24
C ARG A 142 -19.86 -12.57 11.83
N PHE A 143 -20.92 -12.63 11.02
CA PHE A 143 -20.91 -12.07 9.66
C PHE A 143 -20.71 -10.56 9.68
N LEU A 144 -21.40 -9.84 10.57
CA LEU A 144 -21.23 -8.39 10.73
C LEU A 144 -19.82 -8.02 11.20
N ALA A 145 -19.21 -8.83 12.09
CA ALA A 145 -17.83 -8.63 12.53
C ALA A 145 -16.82 -8.87 11.40
N PHE A 146 -17.06 -9.87 10.57
CA PHE A 146 -16.28 -10.09 9.35
C PHE A 146 -16.46 -8.94 8.35
N TRP A 147 -17.69 -8.46 8.16
CA TRP A 147 -18.00 -7.38 7.24
C TRP A 147 -17.38 -6.04 7.69
N SER A 148 -17.42 -5.74 8.99
CA SER A 148 -16.91 -4.48 9.54
C SER A 148 -15.40 -4.29 9.32
N VAL A 149 -14.64 -5.38 9.18
CA VAL A 149 -13.19 -5.31 8.96
C VAL A 149 -12.80 -5.22 7.47
N LEU A 150 -13.72 -5.39 6.52
CA LEU A 150 -13.40 -5.35 5.09
C LEU A 150 -12.91 -3.97 4.64
N SER A 151 -13.47 -2.89 5.20
CA SER A 151 -13.01 -1.52 4.91
C SER A 151 -11.58 -1.30 5.42
N GLN A 152 -11.28 -1.72 6.65
CA GLN A 152 -9.95 -1.66 7.23
C GLN A 152 -8.95 -2.54 6.46
N ALA A 153 -9.38 -3.72 6.00
CA ALA A 153 -8.58 -4.58 5.15
C ALA A 153 -8.26 -3.94 3.79
N ALA A 154 -9.20 -3.16 3.22
CA ALA A 154 -8.94 -2.39 2.01
C ALA A 154 -7.88 -1.30 2.26
N PHE A 155 -8.00 -0.56 3.36
CA PHE A 155 -6.99 0.43 3.76
C PHE A 155 -5.59 -0.17 3.87
N THR A 156 -5.43 -1.34 4.50
CA THR A 156 -4.10 -1.97 4.66
C THR A 156 -3.45 -2.41 3.34
N HIS A 157 -4.24 -2.49 2.26
CA HIS A 157 -3.79 -2.87 0.92
C HIS A 157 -3.68 -1.68 -0.05
N GLN A 158 -3.93 -0.46 0.43
CA GLN A 158 -3.68 0.76 -0.35
C GLN A 158 -2.22 0.82 -0.81
N GLY A 159 -2.00 1.36 -2.02
CA GLY A 159 -0.67 1.54 -2.58
C GLY A 159 -0.16 0.33 -3.38
N THR A 160 -0.93 -0.75 -3.49
CA THR A 160 -0.63 -1.83 -4.45
C THR A 160 -0.64 -1.29 -5.89
N GLU A 161 -1.46 -0.28 -6.16
CA GLU A 161 -1.53 0.45 -7.42
C GLU A 161 -0.31 1.36 -7.71
N ILE A 162 0.56 1.66 -6.72
CA ILE A 162 1.77 2.47 -6.94
C ILE A 162 2.75 1.77 -7.89
N VAL A 163 2.70 0.44 -7.99
CA VAL A 163 3.48 -0.31 -9.01
C VAL A 163 3.16 0.19 -10.42
N ALA A 164 1.92 0.59 -10.68
CA ALA A 164 1.52 1.18 -11.95
C ALA A 164 2.04 2.62 -12.13
N LEU A 165 2.22 3.39 -11.06
CA LEU A 165 2.89 4.70 -11.11
C LEU A 165 4.38 4.55 -11.39
N ALA A 166 5.05 3.60 -10.71
CA ALA A 166 6.46 3.31 -10.92
C ALA A 166 6.75 2.79 -12.34
N ALA A 167 5.78 2.12 -12.96
CA ALA A 167 5.87 1.69 -14.35
C ALA A 167 6.12 2.83 -15.35
N LEU A 168 5.69 4.05 -15.01
CA LEU A 168 5.87 5.22 -15.88
C LEU A 168 7.35 5.68 -15.93
N GLU A 169 8.12 5.40 -14.88
CA GLU A 169 9.54 5.77 -14.76
C GLU A 169 10.49 4.57 -14.95
N THR A 170 9.93 3.40 -15.28
CA THR A 170 10.74 2.18 -15.42
C THR A 170 11.26 2.07 -16.84
N GLU A 171 12.57 1.86 -17.01
CA GLU A 171 13.21 1.72 -18.33
C GLU A 171 12.61 0.57 -19.17
N ASN A 172 12.37 -0.60 -18.54
CA ASN A 172 11.71 -1.74 -19.20
C ASN A 172 10.46 -2.20 -18.42
N PRO A 173 9.31 -1.53 -18.61
CA PRO A 173 8.10 -1.84 -17.87
C PRO A 173 7.50 -3.18 -18.29
N ARG A 174 7.78 -3.68 -19.51
CA ARG A 174 7.27 -4.98 -19.99
C ARG A 174 7.86 -6.15 -19.21
N LYS A 175 9.13 -6.08 -18.79
CA LYS A 175 9.78 -7.12 -17.97
C LYS A 175 9.57 -6.89 -16.47
N SER A 176 9.75 -5.65 -16.00
CA SER A 176 9.79 -5.35 -14.57
C SER A 176 8.40 -5.38 -13.91
N ILE A 177 7.35 -4.93 -14.60
CA ILE A 177 6.00 -4.85 -14.01
C ILE A 177 5.37 -6.22 -13.74
N PRO A 178 5.43 -7.21 -14.65
CA PRO A 178 4.93 -8.55 -14.35
C PRO A 178 5.64 -9.20 -13.14
N ILE A 179 6.96 -9.00 -13.01
CA ILE A 179 7.74 -9.51 -11.87
C ILE A 179 7.30 -8.83 -10.57
N ALA A 180 7.14 -7.50 -10.60
CA ALA A 180 6.66 -6.73 -9.44
C ALA A 180 5.26 -7.18 -9.00
N ILE A 181 4.31 -7.35 -9.92
CA ILE A 181 2.95 -7.82 -9.62
C ILE A 181 2.95 -9.20 -8.95
N LYS A 182 3.71 -10.17 -9.49
CA LYS A 182 3.83 -11.51 -8.89
C LYS A 182 4.40 -11.44 -7.48
N THR A 183 5.39 -10.59 -7.26
CA THR A 183 6.02 -10.39 -5.94
C THR A 183 5.04 -9.81 -4.93
N VAL A 184 4.18 -8.87 -5.34
CA VAL A 184 3.11 -8.32 -4.50
C VAL A 184 2.13 -9.42 -4.04
N LEU A 185 1.76 -10.36 -4.91
CA LEU A 185 0.89 -11.48 -4.54
C LEU A 185 1.51 -12.38 -3.48
N TYR A 186 2.76 -12.80 -3.66
CA TYR A 186 3.48 -13.59 -2.63
C TYR A 186 3.60 -12.84 -1.31
N ARG A 187 3.82 -11.52 -1.36
CA ARG A 187 3.88 -10.66 -0.18
C ARG A 187 2.56 -10.66 0.60
N ILE A 188 1.42 -10.58 -0.09
CA ILE A 188 0.09 -10.64 0.54
C ILE A 188 -0.15 -12.02 1.18
N LEU A 189 0.15 -13.11 0.48
CA LEU A 189 -0.07 -14.45 1.01
C LEU A 189 0.79 -14.74 2.25
N ILE A 190 2.08 -14.44 2.20
CA ILE A 190 3.02 -14.81 3.28
C ILE A 190 2.90 -13.86 4.47
N PHE A 191 3.02 -12.55 4.25
CA PHE A 191 3.13 -11.60 5.35
C PHE A 191 1.78 -11.15 5.90
N TYR A 192 0.77 -10.99 5.04
CA TYR A 192 -0.54 -10.53 5.50
C TYR A 192 -1.38 -11.71 5.98
N LEU A 193 -1.66 -12.71 5.12
CA LEU A 193 -2.46 -13.86 5.54
C LEU A 193 -1.72 -14.74 6.56
N GLY A 194 -0.45 -15.08 6.29
CA GLY A 194 0.37 -15.86 7.22
C GLY A 194 0.57 -15.14 8.56
N GLY A 195 0.93 -13.85 8.53
CA GLY A 195 1.10 -13.05 9.75
C GLY A 195 -0.18 -12.91 10.57
N MET A 196 -1.30 -12.59 9.93
CA MET A 196 -2.60 -12.50 10.62
C MET A 196 -3.06 -13.84 11.18
N THR A 197 -2.79 -14.96 10.48
CA THR A 197 -3.10 -16.30 10.98
C THR A 197 -2.31 -16.62 12.25
N VAL A 198 -1.00 -16.35 12.25
CA VAL A 198 -0.14 -16.56 13.43
C VAL A 198 -0.59 -15.70 14.59
N VAL A 199 -0.86 -14.41 14.37
CA VAL A 199 -1.36 -13.50 15.41
C VAL A 199 -2.71 -13.93 15.96
N GLY A 200 -3.65 -14.30 15.08
CA GLY A 200 -4.98 -14.72 15.49
C GLY A 200 -4.95 -15.98 16.36
N LEU A 201 -3.93 -16.83 16.21
CA LEU A 201 -3.71 -18.00 17.06
C LEU A 201 -3.00 -17.65 18.37
N LEU A 202 -2.21 -16.59 18.42
CA LEU A 202 -1.42 -16.18 19.59
C LEU A 202 -2.21 -15.41 20.63
N VAL A 203 -3.18 -14.59 20.22
CA VAL A 203 -3.95 -13.71 21.10
C VAL A 203 -5.44 -13.93 20.88
N PRO A 204 -6.22 -14.25 21.92
CA PRO A 204 -7.66 -14.39 21.78
C PRO A 204 -8.30 -13.04 21.49
N TYR A 205 -9.35 -13.01 20.65
CA TYR A 205 -10.06 -11.78 20.31
C TYR A 205 -10.73 -11.10 21.52
N THR A 206 -10.89 -11.83 22.64
CA THR A 206 -11.46 -11.35 23.91
C THR A 206 -10.44 -10.66 24.82
N SER A 207 -9.16 -10.62 24.44
CA SER A 207 -8.11 -10.00 25.25
C SER A 207 -8.36 -8.50 25.44
N SER A 208 -8.39 -8.03 26.69
CA SER A 208 -8.55 -6.60 27.01
C SER A 208 -7.39 -5.75 26.49
N SER A 209 -6.21 -6.35 26.26
CA SER A 209 -5.04 -5.68 25.70
C SER A 209 -5.19 -5.32 24.21
N LEU A 210 -6.13 -5.93 23.49
CA LEU A 210 -6.43 -5.57 22.09
C LEU A 210 -7.14 -4.22 21.97
N GLY A 211 -7.53 -3.61 23.10
CA GLY A 211 -8.37 -2.42 23.14
C GLY A 211 -9.80 -2.73 22.66
N THR A 212 -10.67 -1.73 22.68
CA THR A 212 -11.98 -1.84 22.03
C THR A 212 -11.79 -1.82 20.51
N GLY A 213 -11.44 -2.97 19.94
CA GLY A 213 -11.01 -3.11 18.55
C GLY A 213 -9.55 -2.69 18.38
N ALA A 214 -8.79 -3.42 17.55
CA ALA A 214 -7.40 -3.14 17.22
C ALA A 214 -7.23 -1.73 16.59
N ARG A 215 -7.20 -0.71 17.46
CA ARG A 215 -7.06 0.71 17.16
C ARG A 215 -5.62 1.14 17.43
N SER A 216 -5.18 2.21 16.81
CA SER A 216 -3.77 2.61 16.67
C SER A 216 -3.00 2.94 17.96
N GLY A 217 -3.64 2.83 19.14
CA GLY A 217 -3.06 2.92 20.48
C GLY A 217 -3.15 1.64 21.30
N ALA A 218 -3.83 0.61 20.79
CA ALA A 218 -3.68 -0.75 21.28
C ALA A 218 -2.34 -1.32 20.76
N LEU A 219 -1.61 -2.00 21.64
CA LEU A 219 -0.37 -2.69 21.27
C LEU A 219 -0.66 -3.62 20.09
N SER A 220 0.19 -3.60 19.06
CA SER A 220 0.13 -4.59 17.97
C SER A 220 -0.06 -5.98 18.58
N PRO A 221 -0.95 -6.85 18.06
CA PRO A 221 -1.17 -8.17 18.65
C PRO A 221 0.11 -9.01 18.78
N PHE A 222 1.09 -8.83 17.88
CA PHE A 222 2.43 -9.39 18.05
C PHE A 222 3.12 -8.84 19.30
N VAL A 223 3.05 -7.53 19.53
CA VAL A 223 3.57 -6.88 20.74
C VAL A 223 2.85 -7.37 21.99
N ILE A 224 1.52 -7.54 21.96
CA ILE A 224 0.75 -8.13 23.07
C ILE A 224 1.25 -9.55 23.36
N ALA A 225 1.37 -10.38 22.32
CA ALA A 225 1.83 -11.75 22.43
C ALA A 225 3.26 -11.83 23.00
N PHE A 226 4.16 -10.94 22.58
CA PHE A 226 5.55 -10.94 23.06
C PHE A 226 5.70 -10.33 24.45
N ASN A 227 4.93 -9.30 24.80
CA ASN A 227 4.93 -8.73 26.15
C ASN A 227 4.32 -9.66 27.20
N SER A 228 3.39 -10.55 26.80
CA SER A 228 2.86 -11.59 27.69
C SER A 228 3.92 -12.58 28.18
N VAL A 229 5.07 -12.62 27.49
CA VAL A 229 6.19 -13.48 27.84
C VAL A 229 7.27 -12.58 28.42
N HIS A 230 7.38 -12.53 29.75
CA HIS A 230 8.31 -11.66 30.48
C HIS A 230 9.79 -12.06 30.30
N ILE A 231 10.31 -12.03 29.07
CA ILE A 231 11.72 -12.33 28.76
C ILE A 231 12.56 -11.08 29.09
N PRO A 232 13.47 -11.13 30.09
CA PRO A 232 14.19 -9.95 30.57
C PRO A 232 15.22 -9.38 29.58
N THR A 233 15.71 -10.18 28.64
CA THR A 233 16.92 -9.88 27.85
C THR A 233 16.66 -9.10 26.56
N LEU A 234 15.40 -8.95 26.14
CA LEU A 234 15.04 -8.12 24.99
C LEU A 234 13.59 -7.69 25.17
N SER A 235 13.31 -6.40 25.34
CA SER A 235 11.95 -5.87 25.28
C SER A 235 11.47 -5.90 23.82
N MET A 236 11.29 -7.09 23.25
CA MET A 236 10.91 -7.31 21.85
C MET A 236 9.71 -6.45 21.46
N GLY A 237 8.74 -6.26 22.36
CA GLY A 237 7.61 -5.35 22.16
C GLY A 237 8.02 -3.90 21.90
N VAL A 238 8.94 -3.35 22.71
CA VAL A 238 9.48 -1.98 22.55
C VAL A 238 10.24 -1.86 21.23
N SER A 239 11.08 -2.86 20.89
CA SER A 239 11.80 -2.87 19.61
C SER A 239 10.84 -2.90 18.41
N ILE A 240 9.76 -3.68 18.48
CA ILE A 240 8.76 -3.75 17.42
C ILE A 240 8.01 -2.42 17.29
N ILE A 241 7.60 -1.78 18.40
CA ILE A 241 6.95 -0.47 18.36
C ILE A 241 7.91 0.57 17.73
N ALA A 242 9.19 0.57 18.09
CA ALA A 242 10.18 1.46 17.50
C ALA A 242 10.30 1.25 15.99
N VAL A 243 10.37 -0.01 15.53
CA VAL A 243 10.39 -0.32 14.09
C VAL A 243 9.09 0.09 13.41
N MET A 244 7.93 -0.06 14.06
CA MET A 244 6.64 0.37 13.50
C MET A 244 6.62 1.88 13.27
N ILE A 245 7.07 2.70 14.23
CA ILE A 245 7.18 4.16 14.07
C ILE A 245 8.15 4.51 12.93
N ILE A 246 9.32 3.87 12.90
CA ILE A 246 10.30 4.07 11.83
C ILE A 246 9.71 3.69 10.46
N SER A 247 8.86 2.65 10.40
CA SER A 247 8.22 2.18 9.18
C SER A 247 7.14 3.12 8.64
N VAL A 248 6.63 4.05 9.46
CA VAL A 248 5.69 5.09 8.99
C VAL A 248 6.39 6.10 8.08
N PHE A 249 7.67 6.38 8.35
CA PHE A 249 8.44 7.36 7.58
C PHE A 249 8.44 7.11 6.05
N PRO A 250 8.85 5.92 5.53
CA PRO A 250 8.81 5.65 4.10
C PRO A 250 7.39 5.69 3.54
N VAL A 251 6.37 5.32 4.32
CA VAL A 251 4.97 5.39 3.89
C VAL A 251 4.57 6.84 3.65
N VAL A 252 4.81 7.73 4.62
CA VAL A 252 4.52 9.17 4.49
C VAL A 252 5.28 9.78 3.31
N ASN A 253 6.56 9.44 3.17
CA ASN A 253 7.41 9.89 2.08
C ASN A 253 6.84 9.49 0.70
N SER A 254 6.46 8.23 0.51
CA SER A 254 5.89 7.74 -0.76
C SER A 254 4.50 8.30 -1.04
N HIS A 255 3.71 8.62 0.00
CA HIS A 255 2.43 9.32 -0.12
C HIS A 255 2.57 10.77 -0.60
N ILE A 256 3.55 11.53 -0.07
CA ILE A 256 3.86 12.89 -0.54
C ILE A 256 4.29 12.85 -2.00
N TYR A 257 5.20 11.93 -2.35
CA TYR A 257 5.69 11.75 -3.70
C TYR A 257 4.55 11.40 -4.67
N ALA A 258 3.76 10.36 -4.37
CA ALA A 258 2.64 9.94 -5.21
C ALA A 258 1.56 11.04 -5.32
N GLY A 259 1.19 11.67 -4.21
CA GLY A 259 0.23 12.77 -4.17
C GLY A 259 0.66 13.96 -5.02
N SER A 260 1.94 14.34 -4.96
CA SER A 260 2.48 15.42 -5.80
C SER A 260 2.34 15.13 -7.29
N LYS A 261 2.67 13.90 -7.70
CA LYS A 261 2.53 13.44 -9.10
C LYS A 261 1.11 13.43 -9.60
N ILE A 262 0.16 12.98 -8.77
CA ILE A 262 -1.26 13.00 -9.14
C ILE A 262 -1.75 14.44 -9.30
N LEU A 263 -1.39 15.35 -8.40
CA LEU A 263 -1.72 16.78 -8.52
C LEU A 263 -1.12 17.40 -9.79
N HIS A 264 0.12 17.07 -10.11
CA HIS A 264 0.75 17.52 -11.34
C HIS A 264 0.00 17.00 -12.58
N GLY A 265 -0.31 15.70 -12.62
CA GLY A 265 -1.08 15.11 -13.72
C GLY A 265 -2.46 15.74 -13.89
N LEU A 266 -3.16 16.06 -12.78
CA LEU A 266 -4.42 16.81 -12.81
C LEU A 266 -4.26 18.21 -13.41
N SER A 267 -3.13 18.87 -13.15
CA SER A 267 -2.84 20.22 -13.68
C SER A 267 -2.45 20.21 -15.15
N SER A 268 -1.73 19.19 -15.61
CA SER A 268 -1.25 19.07 -17.01
C SER A 268 -2.36 18.67 -17.99
N ASP A 269 -3.33 17.85 -17.55
CA ASP A 269 -4.44 17.40 -18.40
C ASP A 269 -5.64 18.38 -18.41
N ASP A 270 -5.47 19.62 -17.93
CA ASP A 270 -6.55 20.61 -17.76
C ASP A 270 -7.73 20.08 -16.92
N LEU A 271 -7.52 19.05 -16.09
CA LEU A 271 -8.52 18.42 -15.21
C LEU A 271 -8.59 19.10 -13.84
N ALA A 272 -8.12 20.34 -13.72
CA ALA A 272 -8.37 21.17 -12.55
C ALA A 272 -9.85 21.62 -12.49
N PRO A 273 -10.45 21.78 -11.29
CA PRO A 273 -11.80 22.29 -11.13
C PRO A 273 -11.89 23.69 -11.77
N LEU A 274 -13.03 24.15 -12.30
CA LEU A 274 -13.12 25.44 -13.00
C LEU A 274 -12.82 26.64 -12.09
N LEU A 275 -13.08 26.50 -10.78
CA LEU A 275 -12.60 27.43 -9.73
C LEU A 275 -11.07 27.54 -9.69
N PHE A 276 -10.38 26.49 -10.11
CA PHE A 276 -8.94 26.36 -10.30
C PHE A 276 -8.57 26.15 -11.79
N SER A 277 -9.41 26.51 -12.77
CA SER A 277 -8.97 26.61 -14.17
C SER A 277 -8.05 27.83 -14.38
N ARG A 278 -7.96 28.68 -13.35
CA ARG A 278 -6.85 29.59 -13.06
C ARG A 278 -5.98 29.09 -11.91
N ALA A 279 -5.81 27.77 -11.74
CA ALA A 279 -4.75 27.20 -10.92
C ALA A 279 -3.48 27.84 -11.44
N PRO A 280 -2.80 28.67 -10.65
CA PRO A 280 -1.84 29.55 -11.27
C PRO A 280 -0.67 28.67 -11.71
N LYS A 281 -0.03 29.03 -12.83
CA LYS A 281 0.98 28.24 -13.56
C LYS A 281 2.17 27.75 -12.71
N TRP A 282 2.19 27.98 -11.39
CA TRP A 282 3.11 27.39 -10.43
C TRP A 282 2.77 25.94 -10.05
N PHE A 283 1.51 25.47 -10.20
CA PHE A 283 1.16 24.06 -9.92
C PHE A 283 1.86 23.06 -10.86
N SER A 284 2.09 23.46 -12.12
CA SER A 284 2.74 22.63 -13.14
C SER A 284 4.24 22.94 -13.31
N ARG A 285 4.82 23.80 -12.46
CA ARG A 285 6.24 24.14 -12.55
C ARG A 285 7.10 23.08 -11.87
N TYR A 286 7.89 22.40 -12.67
CA TYR A 286 9.09 21.72 -12.20
C TYR A 286 10.12 22.76 -11.75
N THR A 287 10.76 22.52 -10.60
CA THR A 287 12.02 23.19 -10.27
C THR A 287 13.13 22.72 -11.21
N SER A 288 14.28 23.41 -11.24
CA SER A 288 15.46 22.99 -12.01
C SER A 288 15.97 21.57 -11.68
N ASN A 289 15.58 21.03 -10.52
CA ASN A 289 15.87 19.67 -10.07
C ASN A 289 14.81 18.63 -10.48
N GLY A 290 13.70 19.07 -11.10
CA GLY A 290 12.56 18.24 -11.48
C GLY A 290 11.59 17.92 -10.35
N ASP A 291 11.62 18.67 -9.24
CA ASP A 291 10.75 18.45 -8.08
C ASP A 291 9.51 19.37 -8.13
N GLN A 292 8.34 18.82 -7.77
CA GLN A 292 7.02 19.47 -7.85
C GLN A 292 6.65 20.14 -6.51
N VAL A 293 7.31 21.26 -6.21
CA VAL A 293 7.24 21.94 -4.90
C VAL A 293 5.81 22.22 -4.43
N ALA A 294 4.93 22.65 -5.34
CA ALA A 294 3.53 22.95 -5.05
C ALA A 294 2.75 21.72 -4.58
N GLY A 295 2.88 20.61 -5.32
CA GLY A 295 2.20 19.35 -5.02
C GLY A 295 2.68 18.72 -3.72
N ILE A 296 3.99 18.81 -3.46
CA ILE A 296 4.61 18.38 -2.20
C ILE A 296 4.03 19.19 -1.03
N ALA A 297 4.07 20.52 -1.10
CA ALA A 297 3.60 21.39 -0.02
C ALA A 297 2.12 21.19 0.28
N ILE A 298 1.26 21.12 -0.75
CA ILE A 298 -0.18 20.96 -0.57
C ILE A 298 -0.51 19.60 0.06
N THR A 299 0.16 18.53 -0.39
CA THR A 299 -0.05 17.19 0.19
C THR A 299 0.48 17.14 1.63
N ALA A 300 1.62 17.76 1.92
CA ALA A 300 2.19 17.83 3.27
C ALA A 300 1.31 18.64 4.25
N VAL A 301 0.63 19.70 3.80
CA VAL A 301 -0.28 20.49 4.65
C VAL A 301 -1.42 19.62 5.22
N PHE A 302 -1.91 18.62 4.49
CA PHE A 302 -2.90 17.68 5.03
C PHE A 302 -2.33 16.84 6.20
N GLY A 303 -1.02 16.63 6.25
CA GLY A 303 -0.35 16.01 7.40
C GLY A 303 -0.51 16.79 8.71
N LEU A 304 -0.73 18.11 8.64
CA LEU A 304 -1.01 18.93 9.83
C LEU A 304 -2.33 18.55 10.51
N LEU A 305 -3.27 17.93 9.79
CA LEU A 305 -4.50 17.41 10.39
C LEU A 305 -4.21 16.34 11.45
N ALA A 306 -3.04 15.71 11.44
CA ALA A 306 -2.64 14.76 12.47
C ALA A 306 -2.57 15.40 13.86
N TYR A 307 -2.30 16.72 13.97
CA TYR A 307 -2.32 17.44 15.25
C TYR A 307 -3.68 17.47 15.94
N THR A 308 -4.76 17.15 15.23
CA THR A 308 -6.07 16.96 15.87
C THR A 308 -6.02 15.86 16.93
N SER A 309 -5.17 14.83 16.79
CA SER A 309 -4.98 13.80 17.80
C SER A 309 -4.30 14.33 19.07
N VAL A 310 -3.43 15.34 18.94
CA VAL A 310 -2.80 16.02 20.07
C VAL A 310 -3.82 16.91 20.76
N ALA A 311 -4.64 17.63 19.99
CA ALA A 311 -5.64 18.55 20.51
C ALA A 311 -6.74 17.85 21.34
N VAL A 312 -7.16 16.65 20.95
CA VAL A 312 -8.16 15.86 21.71
C VAL A 312 -7.58 15.08 22.89
N GLY A 313 -6.24 15.01 22.99
CA GLY A 313 -5.53 14.23 24.00
C GLY A 313 -5.47 12.73 23.72
N ILE A 314 -4.57 12.04 24.44
CA ILE A 314 -4.23 10.62 24.23
C ILE A 314 -5.47 9.71 24.32
N SER A 315 -6.40 10.00 25.23
CA SER A 315 -7.60 9.19 25.45
C SER A 315 -8.55 9.15 24.25
N GLN A 316 -8.50 10.13 23.36
CA GLN A 316 -9.35 10.22 22.16
C GLN A 316 -8.57 10.16 20.85
N ALA A 317 -7.24 10.10 20.89
CA ALA A 317 -6.39 10.05 19.71
C ALA A 317 -6.72 8.84 18.80
N ASP A 318 -7.07 7.70 19.40
CA ASP A 318 -7.52 6.50 18.65
C ASP A 318 -8.81 6.74 17.86
N THR A 319 -9.71 7.55 18.39
CA THR A 319 -10.95 7.90 17.70
C THR A 319 -10.65 8.79 16.49
N VAL A 320 -9.65 9.67 16.59
CA VAL A 320 -9.18 10.49 15.46
C VAL A 320 -8.55 9.62 14.39
N TYR A 321 -7.68 8.68 14.76
CA TYR A 321 -7.12 7.69 13.84
C TYR A 321 -8.22 6.91 13.11
N GLU A 322 -9.20 6.36 13.84
CA GLU A 322 -10.28 5.58 13.23
C GLU A 322 -11.07 6.39 12.20
N ARG A 323 -11.32 7.67 12.48
CA ARG A 323 -12.03 8.57 11.55
C ARG A 323 -11.25 8.74 10.24
N PHE A 324 -9.95 9.05 10.32
CA PHE A 324 -9.13 9.22 9.11
C PHE A 324 -8.93 7.90 8.36
N SER A 325 -8.72 6.79 9.07
CA SER A 325 -8.62 5.45 8.48
C SER A 325 -9.89 5.09 7.70
N LYS A 326 -11.08 5.36 8.26
CA LYS A 326 -12.37 5.12 7.58
C LYS A 326 -12.54 5.99 6.34
N MET A 327 -12.20 7.28 6.41
CA MET A 327 -12.22 8.19 5.24
C MET A 327 -11.27 7.71 4.14
N SER A 328 -10.05 7.32 4.51
CA SER A 328 -9.07 6.78 3.57
C SER A 328 -9.56 5.48 2.92
N SER A 329 -10.06 4.53 3.73
CA SER A 329 -10.58 3.24 3.26
C SER A 329 -11.58 3.41 2.11
N ILE A 330 -12.56 4.32 2.27
CA ILE A 330 -13.56 4.58 1.24
C ILE A 330 -12.95 5.21 0.00
N SER A 331 -12.04 6.17 0.18
CA SER A 331 -11.37 6.82 -0.95
C SER A 331 -10.57 5.82 -1.78
N VAL A 332 -9.89 4.87 -1.15
CA VAL A 332 -9.16 3.79 -1.82
C VAL A 332 -10.10 2.84 -2.55
N LEU A 333 -11.22 2.44 -1.91
CA LEU A 333 -12.23 1.61 -2.56
C LEU A 333 -12.81 2.29 -3.81
N MET A 334 -13.08 3.60 -3.77
CA MET A 334 -13.55 4.37 -4.94
C MET A 334 -12.48 4.45 -6.05
N THR A 335 -11.20 4.55 -5.68
CA THR A 335 -10.07 4.48 -6.60
C THR A 335 -10.02 3.11 -7.30
N TRP A 336 -10.09 2.02 -6.55
CA TRP A 336 -10.10 0.67 -7.11
C TRP A 336 -11.34 0.37 -7.93
N TRP A 337 -12.51 0.87 -7.51
CA TRP A 337 -13.75 0.80 -8.28
C TRP A 337 -13.57 1.41 -9.68
N SER A 338 -12.93 2.59 -9.75
CA SER A 338 -12.64 3.28 -11.01
C SER A 338 -11.61 2.53 -11.86
N ILE A 339 -10.57 1.96 -11.24
CA ILE A 339 -9.56 1.15 -11.93
C ILE A 339 -10.20 -0.11 -12.54
N LEU A 340 -11.02 -0.81 -11.76
CA LEU A 340 -11.71 -2.02 -12.19
C LEU A 340 -12.70 -1.73 -13.33
N LEU A 341 -13.48 -0.65 -13.23
CA LEU A 341 -14.37 -0.21 -14.30
C LEU A 341 -13.59 0.10 -15.58
N THR A 342 -12.48 0.82 -15.45
CA THR A 342 -11.60 1.17 -16.58
C THR A 342 -11.02 -0.09 -17.22
N TYR A 343 -10.59 -1.07 -16.42
CA TYR A 343 -10.08 -2.33 -16.93
C TYR A 343 -11.17 -3.17 -17.63
N ILE A 344 -12.39 -3.22 -17.10
CA ILE A 344 -13.52 -3.93 -17.73
C ILE A 344 -13.84 -3.30 -19.09
N GLN A 345 -13.90 -1.97 -19.18
CA GLN A 345 -14.11 -1.27 -20.46
C GLN A 345 -12.95 -1.53 -21.43
N PHE A 346 -11.71 -1.46 -20.95
CA PHE A 346 -10.52 -1.80 -21.74
C PHE A 346 -10.55 -3.23 -22.28
N TYR A 347 -10.93 -4.21 -21.44
CA TYR A 347 -11.04 -5.61 -21.81
C TYR A 347 -12.00 -5.83 -22.97
N HIS A 348 -13.19 -5.22 -22.89
CA HIS A 348 -14.20 -5.33 -23.94
C HIS A 348 -13.81 -4.56 -25.20
N GLY A 349 -13.19 -3.39 -25.06
CA GLY A 349 -12.70 -2.61 -26.19
C GLY A 349 -11.63 -3.36 -26.99
N VAL A 350 -10.68 -4.00 -26.32
CA VAL A 350 -9.67 -4.86 -26.97
C VAL A 350 -10.32 -6.05 -27.65
N SER A 351 -11.25 -6.74 -26.97
CA SER A 351 -11.87 -7.96 -27.49
C SER A 351 -12.73 -7.71 -28.74
N ARG A 352 -13.22 -6.48 -28.94
CA ARG A 352 -14.00 -6.09 -30.13
C ARG A 352 -13.15 -5.59 -31.28
N LYS A 353 -11.89 -5.21 -31.05
CA LYS A 353 -11.04 -4.64 -32.10
C LYS A 353 -10.27 -5.74 -32.82
N VAL A 354 -10.46 -5.80 -34.14
CA VAL A 354 -9.75 -6.76 -35.01
C VAL A 354 -8.23 -6.48 -34.95
N GLY A 355 -7.43 -7.53 -34.77
CA GLY A 355 -5.96 -7.46 -34.80
C GLY A 355 -5.26 -7.19 -33.46
N ILE A 356 -5.98 -7.17 -32.33
CA ILE A 356 -5.37 -7.13 -30.99
C ILE A 356 -5.72 -8.40 -30.22
N ASP A 357 -4.88 -9.42 -30.34
CA ASP A 357 -4.92 -10.56 -29.42
C ASP A 357 -4.33 -10.19 -28.04
N ARG A 358 -4.99 -10.66 -26.99
CA ARG A 358 -4.54 -10.48 -25.62
C ARG A 358 -3.22 -11.21 -25.38
N GLY A 359 -2.94 -12.30 -26.10
CA GLY A 359 -1.68 -13.07 -26.05
C GLY A 359 -0.43 -12.21 -26.20
N MET A 360 -0.54 -11.06 -26.85
CA MET A 360 0.56 -10.11 -27.05
C MET A 360 0.91 -9.28 -25.79
N PHE A 361 0.07 -9.30 -24.75
CA PHE A 361 0.30 -8.50 -23.56
C PHE A 361 1.37 -9.11 -22.65
N ALA A 362 2.29 -8.27 -22.17
CA ALA A 362 3.39 -8.68 -21.28
C ALA A 362 2.91 -9.36 -19.97
N TYR A 363 1.67 -9.09 -19.55
CA TYR A 363 1.05 -9.79 -18.42
C TYR A 363 -0.45 -9.95 -18.66
N GLN A 364 -0.92 -11.15 -18.39
CA GLN A 364 -2.33 -11.48 -18.30
C GLN A 364 -2.60 -12.03 -16.91
N ALA A 365 -3.52 -11.40 -16.18
CA ALA A 365 -3.99 -11.97 -14.93
C ALA A 365 -4.84 -13.22 -15.23
N PRO A 366 -4.74 -14.28 -14.42
CA PRO A 366 -5.58 -15.46 -14.58
C PRO A 366 -7.05 -15.11 -14.36
N PHE A 367 -7.95 -15.87 -14.99
CA PHE A 367 -9.41 -15.75 -14.84
C PHE A 367 -10.02 -14.39 -15.23
N GLN A 368 -9.36 -13.63 -16.12
CA GLN A 368 -9.94 -12.40 -16.66
C GLN A 368 -10.99 -12.69 -17.75
N PRO A 369 -12.21 -12.11 -17.67
CA PRO A 369 -12.59 -10.91 -16.92
C PRO A 369 -13.35 -11.18 -15.60
N TRP A 370 -13.59 -12.46 -15.27
CA TRP A 370 -14.40 -12.84 -14.10
C TRP A 370 -13.85 -12.28 -12.78
N LEU A 371 -12.52 -12.27 -12.62
CA LEU A 371 -11.89 -11.71 -11.44
C LEU A 371 -12.13 -10.19 -11.31
N SER A 372 -12.15 -9.46 -12.43
CA SER A 372 -12.46 -8.03 -12.44
C SER A 372 -13.93 -7.74 -12.14
N TYR A 373 -14.86 -8.58 -12.60
CA TYR A 373 -16.27 -8.46 -12.19
C TYR A 373 -16.45 -8.73 -10.70
N PHE A 374 -15.85 -9.79 -10.18
CA PHE A 374 -15.90 -10.10 -8.76
C PHE A 374 -15.35 -8.95 -7.91
N GLY A 375 -14.17 -8.43 -8.26
CA GLY A 375 -13.57 -7.28 -7.59
C GLY A 375 -14.48 -6.05 -7.65
N PHE A 376 -15.02 -5.73 -8.83
CA PHE A 376 -15.89 -4.57 -9.00
C PHE A 376 -17.15 -4.68 -8.14
N SER A 377 -17.83 -5.83 -8.20
CA SER A 377 -19.02 -6.11 -7.40
C SER A 377 -18.74 -6.07 -5.90
N MET A 378 -17.66 -6.68 -5.43
CA MET A 378 -17.31 -6.68 -4.00
C MET A 378 -16.95 -5.29 -3.50
N THR A 379 -16.15 -4.53 -4.25
CA THR A 379 -15.85 -3.14 -3.91
C THR A 379 -17.13 -2.30 -3.86
N THR A 380 -18.05 -2.47 -4.82
CA THR A 380 -19.36 -1.79 -4.78
C THR A 380 -20.18 -2.17 -3.55
N LEU A 381 -20.26 -3.45 -3.19
CA LEU A 381 -20.99 -3.88 -1.98
C LEU A 381 -20.37 -3.28 -0.72
N ILE A 382 -19.05 -3.31 -0.57
CA ILE A 382 -18.36 -2.74 0.60
C ILE A 382 -18.63 -1.24 0.69
N ILE A 383 -18.64 -0.51 -0.43
CA ILE A 383 -18.96 0.92 -0.47
C ILE A 383 -20.41 1.18 -0.03
N ILE A 384 -21.39 0.41 -0.56
CA ILE A 384 -22.81 0.58 -0.24
C ILE A 384 -23.09 0.32 1.24
N PHE A 385 -22.52 -0.74 1.80
CA PHE A 385 -22.70 -1.12 3.19
C PHE A 385 -21.68 -0.46 4.13
N ASN A 386 -20.87 0.49 3.64
CA ASN A 386 -19.94 1.20 4.50
C ASN A 386 -20.69 2.02 5.54
N GLY A 387 -20.19 2.05 6.78
CA GLY A 387 -20.79 2.85 7.83
C GLY A 387 -22.14 2.31 8.34
N PHE A 388 -22.50 1.06 8.03
CA PHE A 388 -23.72 0.41 8.54
C PHE A 388 -23.82 0.46 10.07
N GLU A 389 -22.68 0.46 10.77
CA GLU A 389 -22.56 0.52 12.23
C GLU A 389 -23.28 1.74 12.83
N VAL A 390 -23.33 2.85 12.08
CA VAL A 390 -23.95 4.11 12.52
C VAL A 390 -25.48 4.00 12.59
N PHE A 391 -26.06 3.06 11.83
CA PHE A 391 -27.51 2.83 11.78
C PHE A 391 -27.99 1.75 12.74
N LEU A 392 -27.09 1.12 13.50
CA LEU A 392 -27.49 0.18 14.54
C LEU A 392 -28.13 0.93 15.73
N SER A 393 -29.09 0.28 16.40
CA SER A 393 -29.76 0.83 17.57
C SER A 393 -28.76 1.37 18.59
N HIS A 394 -28.99 2.60 19.05
CA HIS A 394 -28.16 3.32 20.03
C HIS A 394 -26.70 3.63 19.60
N ASN A 395 -26.34 3.49 18.32
CA ASN A 395 -24.98 3.76 17.80
C ASN A 395 -24.84 5.03 16.95
N TRP A 396 -25.89 5.85 16.87
CA TRP A 396 -25.85 7.08 16.08
C TRP A 396 -24.78 8.05 16.58
N SER A 397 -23.93 8.50 15.66
CA SER A 397 -22.97 9.58 15.91
C SER A 397 -22.77 10.38 14.65
N THR A 398 -23.10 11.67 14.70
CA THR A 398 -22.93 12.59 13.57
C THR A 398 -21.49 12.61 13.07
N SER A 399 -20.51 12.52 13.97
CA SER A 399 -19.10 12.47 13.61
C SER A 399 -18.72 11.18 12.87
N LYS A 400 -19.22 10.01 13.31
CA LYS A 400 -19.01 8.74 12.61
C LYS A 400 -19.70 8.72 11.26
N PHE A 401 -20.92 9.27 11.17
CA PHE A 401 -21.66 9.42 9.92
C PHE A 401 -20.87 10.24 8.90
N ILE A 402 -20.47 11.46 9.27
CA ILE A 402 -19.69 12.33 8.37
C ILE A 402 -18.40 11.64 7.94
N SER A 403 -17.67 11.02 8.87
CA SER A 403 -16.40 10.34 8.55
C SER A 403 -16.57 9.14 7.61
N ALA A 404 -17.69 8.42 7.70
CA ALA A 404 -17.98 7.29 6.83
C ALA A 404 -18.44 7.72 5.42
N TYR A 405 -19.18 8.84 5.31
CA TYR A 405 -19.86 9.20 4.06
C TYR A 405 -19.28 10.40 3.32
N ILE A 406 -18.43 11.22 3.93
CA ILE A 406 -17.90 12.44 3.27
C ILE A 406 -17.13 12.11 1.98
N SER A 407 -16.25 11.11 2.02
CA SER A 407 -15.48 10.67 0.86
C SER A 407 -16.38 10.06 -0.22
N LEU A 408 -17.45 9.37 0.20
CA LEU A 408 -18.46 8.82 -0.71
C LEU A 408 -19.29 9.90 -1.41
N LEU A 409 -19.48 11.08 -0.80
CA LEU A 409 -20.18 12.20 -1.42
C LEU A 409 -19.28 12.98 -2.38
N ILE A 410 -18.01 13.19 -2.03
CA ILE A 410 -17.07 13.99 -2.83
C ILE A 410 -16.89 13.39 -4.23
N PHE A 411 -16.79 12.07 -4.35
CA PHE A 411 -16.51 11.42 -5.64
C PHE A 411 -17.67 11.56 -6.66
N PRO A 412 -18.93 11.17 -6.37
CA PRO A 412 -20.05 11.34 -7.28
C PRO A 412 -20.35 12.81 -7.57
N LEU A 413 -20.21 13.70 -6.58
CA LEU A 413 -20.37 15.14 -6.81
C LEU A 413 -19.32 15.67 -7.77
N GLY A 414 -18.05 15.25 -7.62
CA GLY A 414 -16.99 15.57 -8.56
C GLY A 414 -17.24 15.03 -9.97
N PHE A 415 -17.78 13.81 -10.07
CA PHE A 415 -18.17 13.21 -11.35
C PHE A 415 -19.31 13.99 -12.02
N ILE A 416 -20.42 14.24 -11.31
CA ILE A 416 -21.57 14.99 -11.82
C ILE A 416 -21.17 16.40 -12.21
N TRP A 417 -20.39 17.08 -11.37
CA TRP A 417 -19.89 18.42 -11.63
C TRP A 417 -19.06 18.46 -12.92
N SER A 418 -18.09 17.56 -13.08
CA SER A 418 -17.28 17.46 -14.30
C SER A 418 -18.13 17.12 -15.53
N LYS A 419 -19.10 16.22 -15.37
CA LYS A 419 -20.03 15.79 -16.43
C LYS A 419 -20.86 16.95 -16.96
N ILE A 420 -21.42 17.77 -16.06
CA ILE A 420 -22.25 18.93 -16.42
C ILE A 420 -21.38 20.06 -17.00
N SER A 421 -20.26 20.39 -16.34
CA SER A 421 -19.41 21.51 -16.75
C SER A 421 -18.70 21.26 -18.08
N ARG A 422 -18.20 20.06 -18.32
CA ARG A 422 -17.41 19.71 -19.52
C ARG A 422 -18.22 18.98 -20.59
N LYS A 423 -19.49 18.67 -20.33
CA LYS A 423 -20.41 17.96 -21.24
C LYS A 423 -19.78 16.71 -21.87
N THR A 424 -19.10 15.91 -21.04
CA THR A 424 -18.36 14.73 -21.50
C THR A 424 -19.32 13.59 -21.87
N SER A 425 -18.88 12.68 -22.72
CA SER A 425 -19.61 11.47 -23.08
C SER A 425 -18.81 10.22 -22.73
N PHE A 426 -19.52 9.11 -22.50
CA PHE A 426 -18.88 7.83 -22.30
C PHE A 426 -18.23 7.36 -23.61
N VAL A 427 -17.02 6.83 -23.52
CA VAL A 427 -16.30 6.26 -24.66
C VAL A 427 -17.02 4.99 -25.11
N LYS A 428 -17.49 4.96 -26.36
CA LYS A 428 -18.09 3.76 -26.95
C LYS A 428 -17.00 2.73 -27.21
N LEU A 429 -17.29 1.46 -26.92
CA LEU A 429 -16.35 0.35 -27.09
C LEU A 429 -15.76 0.29 -28.51
N ASP A 430 -16.58 0.54 -29.53
CA ASP A 430 -16.17 0.42 -30.93
C ASP A 430 -15.37 1.64 -31.43
N GLN A 431 -15.44 2.77 -30.71
CA GLN A 431 -14.70 4.01 -30.99
C GLN A 431 -13.46 4.16 -30.09
N MET A 432 -13.14 3.13 -29.31
CA MET A 432 -12.04 3.18 -28.36
C MET A 432 -10.71 3.29 -29.10
N LYS A 433 -9.97 4.36 -28.83
CA LYS A 433 -8.66 4.60 -29.44
C LYS A 433 -7.63 3.62 -28.87
N LEU A 434 -7.38 2.53 -29.59
CA LEU A 434 -6.43 1.47 -29.20
C LEU A 434 -5.14 1.45 -30.04
N GLU A 435 -4.97 2.36 -30.99
CA GLU A 435 -3.74 2.49 -31.80
C GLU A 435 -2.86 3.65 -31.35
N GLU A 436 -3.46 4.78 -30.97
CA GLU A 436 -2.74 5.99 -30.56
C GLU A 436 -1.90 5.75 -29.29
N GLY A 437 -0.59 6.00 -29.33
CA GLY A 437 0.29 5.83 -28.16
C GLY A 437 0.42 4.37 -27.66
N ARG A 438 0.16 3.38 -28.52
CA ARG A 438 0.41 1.97 -28.23
C ARG A 438 1.90 1.66 -28.37
N SER A 439 2.51 0.97 -27.41
CA SER A 439 3.86 0.43 -27.57
C SER A 439 3.86 -0.68 -28.62
N GLU A 440 4.96 -0.82 -29.38
CA GLU A 440 5.07 -1.91 -30.35
C GLU A 440 4.93 -3.27 -29.65
N LEU A 441 3.91 -4.03 -30.07
CA LEU A 441 3.56 -5.34 -29.52
C LEU A 441 4.48 -6.42 -30.11
N ASN A 442 5.78 -6.35 -29.84
CA ASN A 442 6.69 -7.44 -30.22
C ASN A 442 6.42 -8.67 -29.33
N PRO A 443 6.40 -9.90 -29.87
CA PRO A 443 6.27 -11.12 -29.08
C PRO A 443 7.34 -11.20 -27.99
N PRO A 444 7.04 -11.77 -26.82
CA PRO A 444 7.99 -11.87 -25.70
C PRO A 444 9.33 -12.52 -26.09
N ASP A 445 9.34 -13.40 -27.08
CA ASP A 445 10.53 -14.14 -27.53
C ASP A 445 11.52 -13.29 -28.34
N VAL A 446 11.10 -12.13 -28.87
CA VAL A 446 11.99 -11.21 -29.61
C VAL A 446 12.92 -10.43 -28.64
N MET A 447 12.61 -10.42 -27.35
CA MET A 447 13.34 -9.65 -26.33
C MET A 447 14.39 -10.49 -25.58
N GLU A 448 14.52 -11.80 -25.86
CA GLU A 448 15.60 -12.63 -25.26
C GLU A 448 16.99 -12.27 -25.82
N GLY A 449 17.09 -11.48 -26.89
CA GLY A 449 18.36 -11.14 -27.55
C GLY A 449 18.94 -9.75 -27.27
N GLU A 450 18.17 -8.78 -26.76
CA GLU A 450 18.66 -7.40 -26.61
C GLU A 450 18.63 -6.93 -25.15
N ASN A 451 19.85 -6.94 -24.58
CA ASN A 451 20.28 -6.34 -23.32
C ASN A 451 20.03 -7.17 -22.05
N ASP A 452 20.97 -8.09 -21.78
CA ASP A 452 21.54 -8.22 -20.44
C ASP A 452 22.11 -6.85 -20.03
N VAL A 453 21.24 -6.00 -19.50
CA VAL A 453 21.62 -4.70 -18.93
C VAL A 453 22.52 -4.99 -17.73
N ASN A 454 23.82 -4.73 -17.90
CA ASN A 454 24.78 -4.66 -16.80
C ASN A 454 24.38 -3.53 -15.85
N SER A 455 23.53 -3.80 -14.86
CA SER A 455 23.29 -2.87 -13.75
C SER A 455 24.51 -2.91 -12.82
N VAL A 456 25.47 -2.01 -13.03
CA VAL A 456 26.58 -1.80 -12.11
C VAL A 456 26.03 -1.12 -10.85
N GLY A 457 25.60 -1.92 -9.88
CA GLY A 457 25.09 -1.44 -8.61
C GLY A 457 25.40 -2.43 -7.48
N LYS A 458 25.56 -1.91 -6.25
CA LYS A 458 25.73 -2.71 -5.02
C LYS A 458 24.65 -3.80 -4.86
N PHE A 459 23.52 -3.64 -5.55
CA PHE A 459 22.45 -4.63 -5.76
C PHE A 459 22.93 -5.98 -6.32
N HIS A 460 23.78 -6.00 -7.35
CA HIS A 460 24.32 -7.27 -7.86
C HIS A 460 25.29 -7.89 -6.86
N LYS A 461 26.09 -7.09 -6.12
CA LYS A 461 26.95 -7.61 -5.04
C LYS A 461 26.15 -8.23 -3.90
N PHE A 462 25.01 -7.64 -3.52
CA PHE A 462 24.11 -8.20 -2.51
C PHE A 462 23.38 -9.45 -3.01
N LEU A 463 22.80 -9.43 -4.22
CA LEU A 463 22.18 -10.61 -4.84
C LEU A 463 23.18 -11.74 -5.04
N HIS A 464 24.41 -11.42 -5.46
CA HIS A 464 25.49 -12.39 -5.62
C HIS A 464 25.97 -12.90 -4.26
N TRP A 465 25.95 -12.09 -3.20
CA TRP A 465 26.21 -12.53 -1.82
C TRP A 465 25.11 -13.44 -1.29
N VAL A 466 23.83 -13.09 -1.47
CA VAL A 466 22.66 -13.92 -1.10
C VAL A 466 22.65 -15.23 -1.90
N ARG A 467 22.93 -15.19 -3.21
CA ARG A 467 23.03 -16.37 -4.09
C ARG A 467 24.22 -17.26 -3.70
N LYS A 468 25.36 -16.67 -3.31
CA LYS A 468 26.54 -17.41 -2.83
C LYS A 468 26.29 -18.06 -1.46
N TRP A 469 25.54 -17.38 -0.58
CA TRP A 469 25.08 -17.93 0.70
C TRP A 469 24.12 -19.10 0.49
N TYR A 470 23.12 -18.95 -0.38
CA TYR A 470 22.15 -19.98 -0.76
C TYR A 470 22.82 -21.23 -1.37
N MET A 471 23.83 -21.06 -2.23
CA MET A 471 24.58 -22.16 -2.86
C MET A 471 25.57 -22.83 -1.87
N SER A 472 26.16 -22.07 -0.94
CA SER A 472 27.11 -22.61 0.05
C SER A 472 26.45 -23.48 1.13
N GLY A 473 25.13 -23.35 1.33
CA GLY A 473 24.36 -24.15 2.28
C GLY A 473 23.94 -25.54 1.76
N TRP A 474 24.08 -25.82 0.45
CA TRP A 474 23.55 -27.04 -0.18
C TRP A 474 24.61 -27.96 -0.81
N LEU A 475 25.90 -27.58 -0.81
CA LEU A 475 27.00 -28.39 -1.35
C LEU A 475 28.00 -28.84 -0.27
N LYS A 476 27.51 -29.24 0.91
CA LYS A 476 28.31 -29.95 1.93
C LYS A 476 27.81 -31.36 2.25
N THR A 477 26.97 -31.94 1.41
CA THR A 477 26.57 -33.34 1.51
C THR A 477 26.50 -33.97 0.13
N GLY A 478 27.57 -34.67 -0.27
CA GLY A 478 27.57 -35.54 -1.44
C GLY A 478 28.89 -35.57 -2.21
N SER A 479 29.57 -36.73 -2.15
CA SER A 479 30.65 -37.20 -3.05
C SER A 479 32.09 -36.75 -2.76
N ASN A 480 32.78 -37.57 -1.94
CA ASN A 480 34.19 -37.94 -2.14
C ASN A 480 34.35 -38.59 -3.53
N SER A 481 35.33 -38.16 -4.33
CA SER A 481 36.35 -39.03 -4.96
C SER A 481 37.23 -38.29 -5.97
N SER A 482 38.54 -38.49 -5.79
CA SER A 482 39.60 -38.65 -6.80
C SER A 482 40.11 -37.47 -7.67
N ASN A 483 41.45 -37.37 -7.63
CA ASN A 483 42.42 -36.91 -8.63
C ASN A 483 42.86 -35.43 -8.56
N GLU A 484 44.07 -35.14 -8.04
CA GLU A 484 45.35 -35.06 -8.78
C GLU A 484 45.39 -33.79 -9.67
N LEU A 485 46.36 -32.86 -9.68
CA LEU A 485 47.81 -32.86 -9.46
C LEU A 485 48.32 -31.39 -9.48
N ASN A 486 49.36 -31.13 -8.66
CA ASN A 486 50.55 -30.29 -8.90
C ASN A 486 50.55 -28.74 -9.15
N GLN A 487 51.52 -28.13 -8.44
CA GLN A 487 52.36 -26.94 -8.75
C GLN A 487 51.73 -25.53 -8.66
N SER A 488 52.37 -24.48 -8.14
CA SER A 488 53.64 -24.28 -7.41
C SER A 488 53.66 -22.86 -6.83
N GLN A 489 54.22 -22.68 -5.64
CA GLN A 489 54.59 -21.39 -5.04
C GLN A 489 55.81 -20.75 -5.72
N LYS A 490 55.86 -19.40 -5.75
CA LYS A 490 57.00 -18.47 -5.43
C LYS A 490 56.66 -17.07 -5.95
N ILE A 491 56.44 -16.04 -5.12
CA ILE A 491 57.38 -15.19 -4.36
C ILE A 491 58.41 -14.45 -5.23
N THR A 492 58.27 -13.11 -5.28
CA THR A 492 59.31 -12.03 -5.16
C THR A 492 58.55 -10.67 -5.28
N ALA A 493 58.35 -9.81 -4.26
CA ALA A 493 59.29 -8.92 -3.53
C ALA A 493 60.10 -8.04 -4.52
N LEU A 494 60.17 -6.70 -4.52
CA LEU A 494 60.08 -5.56 -3.56
C LEU A 494 60.21 -4.24 -4.41
N PRO A 495 60.29 -3.00 -3.86
CA PRO A 495 60.26 -2.53 -2.47
C PRO A 495 58.93 -1.92 -2.00
#